data_AF-A0A925IZQ3-F1
#
_entry.id   AF-A0A925IZQ3-F1
#
_cell.length_a   1.000
_cell.length_b   1.000
_cell.length_c   1.000
_cell.angle_alpha   90.00
_cell.angle_beta   90.00
_cell.angle_gamma   90.00
#
_symmetry.space_group_name_H-M   'P 1'
#
loop_
_entity.id
_entity.type
_entity.pdbx_description
1 polymer ?
#
loop_
_entity_poly.entity_id
_entity_poly.type
_entity_poly.pdbx_seq_one_letter_code
_entity_poly.pdbx_strand_id
1 'polypeptide(L)'
;MNLDELKTAWHSLDEKVMTTQKLGENLALSMMKERSRSTLATMQTELKRVGAYLVLLLVVFGAVLLGNPFDFTHGLEYVPAVLYLGLLGIALRNVWREHRQLRAISLTKSNLRESLRAVIQSHETYRFAMSWVWKVSLGAGFLFGVSLTARNFAAYGLTKFLLLLGGQLILIATLYALARWLFGQFPDAQTTALKAHLEELEELD
;
A
#
# COMPACT_ATOMS: atom_id res chain seq x y z
N MET A 1 -0.57 -36.88 58.19
CA MET A 1 -0.52 -36.35 56.82
C MET A 1 0.52 -37.16 56.08
N ASN A 2 0.09 -37.98 55.12
CA ASN A 2 0.96 -38.99 54.52
C ASN A 2 1.81 -38.36 53.41
N LEU A 3 3.08 -38.74 53.30
CA LEU A 3 4.01 -38.19 52.30
C LEU A 3 3.50 -38.39 50.86
N ASP A 4 2.79 -39.49 50.64
CA ASP A 4 2.15 -39.78 49.36
C ASP A 4 1.00 -38.82 49.03
N GLU A 5 0.18 -38.42 50.02
CA GLU A 5 -0.90 -37.44 49.81
C GLU A 5 -0.35 -36.08 49.37
N LEU A 6 0.76 -35.65 49.99
CA LEU A 6 1.44 -34.41 49.63
C LEU A 6 1.98 -34.45 48.20
N LYS A 7 2.54 -35.59 47.79
CA LYS A 7 3.09 -35.79 46.44
C LYS A 7 2.01 -35.80 45.37
N THR A 8 0.87 -36.44 45.62
CA THR A 8 -0.30 -36.38 44.73
C THR A 8 -0.90 -34.98 44.66
N ALA A 9 -1.01 -34.26 45.78
CA ALA A 9 -1.51 -32.90 45.80
C ALA A 9 -0.58 -31.96 45.01
N TRP A 10 0.74 -32.12 45.17
CA TRP A 10 1.75 -31.36 44.43
C TRP A 10 1.68 -31.61 42.92
N HIS A 11 1.60 -32.88 42.49
CA HIS A 11 1.44 -33.21 41.06
C HIS A 11 0.16 -32.63 40.47
N SER A 12 -0.96 -32.66 41.21
CA SER A 12 -2.22 -32.07 40.75
C SER A 12 -2.16 -30.55 40.62
N LEU A 13 -1.38 -29.88 41.48
CA LEU A 13 -1.13 -28.45 41.41
C LEU A 13 -0.24 -28.11 40.21
N ASP A 14 0.82 -28.89 39.99
CA ASP A 14 1.72 -28.73 38.85
C ASP A 14 0.99 -28.90 37.51
N GLU A 15 0.12 -29.91 37.41
CA GLU A 15 -0.73 -30.14 36.23
C GLU A 15 -1.73 -28.98 36.01
N LYS A 16 -2.31 -28.43 37.08
CA LYS A 16 -3.18 -27.24 37.01
C LYS A 16 -2.41 -26.00 36.57
N VAL A 17 -1.17 -25.81 37.02
CA VAL A 17 -0.32 -24.70 36.59
C VAL A 17 0.04 -24.83 35.11
N MET A 18 0.50 -26.01 34.68
CA MET A 18 0.81 -26.32 33.28
C MET A 18 -0.40 -26.14 32.35
N THR A 19 -1.59 -26.57 32.76
CA THR A 19 -2.81 -26.40 31.97
C THR A 19 -3.24 -24.94 31.91
N THR A 20 -3.12 -24.18 33.01
CA THR A 20 -3.41 -22.74 33.03
C THR A 20 -2.45 -21.95 32.14
N GLN A 21 -1.16 -22.31 32.15
CA GLN A 21 -0.13 -21.69 31.32
C GLN A 21 -0.38 -21.95 29.83
N LYS A 22 -0.65 -23.20 29.45
CA LYS A 22 -1.07 -23.56 28.07
C LYS A 22 -2.38 -22.89 27.66
N LEU A 23 -3.31 -22.67 28.58
CA LEU A 23 -4.54 -21.95 28.29
C LEU A 23 -4.23 -20.48 27.99
N GLY A 24 -3.36 -19.85 28.80
CA GLY A 24 -2.87 -18.49 28.62
C GLY A 24 -2.20 -18.29 27.26
N GLU A 25 -1.27 -19.16 26.88
CA GLU A 25 -0.61 -19.16 25.57
C GLU A 25 -1.62 -19.31 24.42
N ASN A 26 -2.55 -20.25 24.54
CA ASN A 26 -3.58 -20.46 23.52
C ASN A 26 -4.52 -19.25 23.36
N LEU A 27 -4.79 -18.54 24.45
CA LEU A 27 -5.61 -17.33 24.50
C LEU A 27 -4.84 -16.16 23.88
N ALA A 28 -3.56 -15.97 24.24
CA ALA A 28 -2.66 -15.00 23.62
C ALA A 28 -2.57 -15.18 22.09
N LEU A 29 -2.28 -16.41 21.63
CA LEU A 29 -2.23 -16.73 20.19
C LEU A 29 -3.56 -16.48 19.48
N SER A 30 -4.69 -16.72 20.15
CA SER A 30 -6.02 -16.44 19.58
C SER A 30 -6.29 -14.94 19.45
N MET A 31 -5.92 -14.15 20.46
CA MET A 31 -6.04 -12.68 20.44
C MET A 31 -5.14 -12.07 19.35
N MET A 32 -3.91 -12.54 19.22
CA MET A 32 -2.99 -12.09 18.17
C MET A 32 -3.52 -12.42 16.78
N LYS A 33 -4.03 -13.65 16.58
CA LYS A 33 -4.67 -14.04 15.32
C LYS A 33 -5.86 -13.13 14.96
N GLU A 34 -6.68 -12.77 15.94
CA GLU A 34 -7.85 -11.92 15.72
C GLU A 34 -7.45 -10.48 15.39
N ARG A 35 -6.46 -9.92 16.09
CA ARG A 35 -5.86 -8.62 15.78
C ARG A 35 -5.25 -8.59 14.38
N SER A 36 -4.42 -9.58 14.03
CA SER A 36 -3.82 -9.70 12.69
C SER A 36 -4.88 -9.82 11.59
N ARG A 37 -5.97 -10.57 11.83
CA ARG A 37 -7.08 -10.68 10.88
C ARG A 37 -7.80 -9.35 10.67
N SER A 38 -8.01 -8.59 11.74
CA SER A 38 -8.63 -7.26 11.67
C SER A 38 -7.77 -6.27 10.87
N THR A 39 -6.45 -6.27 11.12
CA THR A 39 -5.50 -5.43 10.35
C THR A 39 -5.48 -5.82 8.88
N LEU A 40 -5.46 -7.11 8.56
CA LEU A 40 -5.56 -7.60 7.18
C LEU A 40 -6.88 -7.22 6.50
N ALA A 41 -8.01 -7.30 7.21
CA ALA A 41 -9.30 -6.89 6.67
C ALA A 41 -9.32 -5.39 6.34
N THR A 42 -8.68 -4.58 7.19
CA THR A 42 -8.52 -3.14 6.96
C THR A 42 -7.64 -2.88 5.73
N MET A 43 -6.48 -3.52 5.62
CA MET A 43 -5.59 -3.45 4.44
C MET A 43 -6.33 -3.83 3.14
N GLN A 44 -7.10 -4.92 3.15
CA GLN A 44 -7.88 -5.34 1.99
C GLN A 44 -8.95 -4.30 1.60
N THR A 45 -9.55 -3.64 2.57
CA THR A 45 -10.57 -2.61 2.34
C THR A 45 -9.95 -1.34 1.77
N GLU A 46 -8.78 -0.93 2.26
CA GLU A 46 -8.03 0.19 1.69
C GLU A 46 -7.56 -0.09 0.27
N LEU A 47 -7.02 -1.29 0.00
CA LEU A 47 -6.65 -1.70 -1.35
C LEU A 47 -7.84 -1.66 -2.32
N LYS A 48 -9.04 -2.04 -1.87
CA LYS A 48 -10.26 -1.90 -2.68
C LYS A 48 -10.59 -0.44 -2.98
N ARG A 49 -10.46 0.46 -2.00
CA ARG A 49 -10.70 1.90 -2.20
C ARG A 49 -9.69 2.49 -3.18
N VAL A 50 -8.40 2.18 -3.02
CA VAL A 50 -7.34 2.60 -3.95
C VAL A 50 -7.57 2.03 -5.35
N GLY A 51 -7.95 0.76 -5.46
CA GLY A 51 -8.30 0.13 -6.72
C GLY A 51 -9.48 0.81 -7.42
N ALA A 52 -10.56 1.11 -6.68
CA ALA A 52 -11.71 1.83 -7.22
C ALA A 52 -11.35 3.25 -7.70
N TYR A 53 -10.50 3.96 -6.95
CA TYR A 53 -9.98 5.26 -7.35
C TYR A 53 -9.15 5.19 -8.64
N LEU A 54 -8.26 4.18 -8.78
CA LEU A 54 -7.48 3.98 -10.00
C LEU A 54 -8.35 3.61 -11.21
N VAL A 55 -9.40 2.80 -11.02
CA VAL A 55 -10.36 2.49 -12.09
C VAL A 55 -11.11 3.74 -12.52
N LEU A 56 -11.58 4.56 -11.58
CA LEU A 56 -12.23 5.84 -11.88
C LEU A 56 -11.30 6.75 -12.70
N LEU A 57 -10.04 6.89 -12.27
CA LEU A 57 -9.02 7.64 -12.99
C LEU A 57 -8.82 7.11 -14.42
N LEU A 58 -8.75 5.79 -14.58
CA LEU A 58 -8.58 5.15 -15.89
C LEU A 58 -9.77 5.42 -16.81
N VAL A 59 -11.00 5.38 -16.29
CA VAL A 59 -12.22 5.72 -17.05
C VAL A 59 -12.22 7.19 -17.44
N VAL A 60 -11.89 8.10 -16.53
CA VAL A 60 -11.82 9.54 -16.80
C VAL A 60 -10.76 9.85 -17.86
N PHE A 61 -9.53 9.35 -17.69
CA PHE A 61 -8.46 9.56 -18.67
C PHE A 61 -8.75 8.89 -20.01
N GLY A 62 -9.38 7.72 -20.00
CA GLY A 62 -9.87 7.05 -21.21
C GLY A 62 -10.92 7.88 -21.95
N ALA A 63 -11.88 8.46 -21.23
CA ALA A 63 -12.90 9.34 -21.80
C ALA A 63 -12.30 10.63 -22.36
N VAL A 64 -11.31 11.22 -21.67
CA VAL A 64 -10.55 12.37 -22.16
C VAL A 64 -9.82 12.03 -23.46
N LEU A 65 -9.18 10.86 -23.54
CA LEU A 65 -8.49 10.44 -24.76
C LEU A 65 -9.45 10.19 -25.94
N LEU A 66 -10.59 9.57 -25.69
CA LEU A 66 -11.60 9.30 -26.73
C LEU A 66 -12.36 10.55 -27.16
N GLY A 67 -12.65 11.45 -26.22
CA GLY A 67 -13.36 12.70 -26.48
C GLY A 67 -12.50 13.78 -27.12
N ASN A 68 -11.17 13.61 -27.13
CA ASN A 68 -10.19 14.55 -27.66
C ASN A 68 -10.47 16.03 -27.30
N PRO A 69 -10.68 16.38 -26.00
CA PRO A 69 -11.03 17.75 -25.61
C PRO A 69 -9.89 18.75 -25.83
N PHE A 70 -8.68 18.27 -26.17
CA PHE A 70 -7.50 19.08 -26.39
C PHE A 70 -7.20 19.31 -27.89
N ASP A 71 -8.04 18.80 -28.79
CA ASP A 71 -7.83 18.86 -30.25
C ASP A 71 -6.43 18.40 -30.65
N PHE A 72 -6.05 17.20 -30.22
CA PHE A 72 -4.78 16.60 -30.60
C PHE A 72 -4.80 16.26 -32.09
N THR A 73 -3.88 16.88 -32.83
CA THR A 73 -3.77 16.75 -34.30
C THR A 73 -2.63 15.83 -34.70
N HIS A 74 -1.59 15.71 -33.86
CA HIS A 74 -0.41 14.91 -34.14
C HIS A 74 -0.28 13.76 -33.14
N GLY A 75 0.11 12.57 -33.62
CA GLY A 75 0.28 11.38 -32.78
C GLY A 75 1.26 11.55 -31.61
N LEU A 76 2.21 12.48 -31.72
CA LEU A 76 3.18 12.79 -30.67
C LEU A 76 2.54 13.46 -29.44
N GLU A 77 1.43 14.17 -29.61
CA GLU A 77 0.71 14.85 -28.51
C GLU A 77 -0.04 13.85 -27.62
N TYR A 78 -0.33 12.65 -28.16
CA TYR A 78 -0.93 11.54 -27.40
C TYR A 78 0.08 10.77 -26.56
N VAL A 79 1.39 10.93 -26.79
CA VAL A 79 2.43 10.14 -26.11
C VAL A 79 2.34 10.26 -24.59
N PRO A 80 2.25 11.46 -23.97
CA PRO A 80 2.15 11.57 -22.52
C PRO A 80 0.87 10.94 -21.96
N ALA A 81 -0.24 11.03 -22.70
CA ALA A 81 -1.54 10.50 -22.31
C ALA A 81 -1.55 8.95 -22.32
N VAL A 82 -0.98 8.34 -23.36
CA VAL A 82 -0.82 6.88 -23.46
C VAL A 82 0.14 6.36 -22.39
N LEU A 83 1.22 7.08 -22.12
CA LEU A 83 2.16 6.75 -21.05
C LEU A 83 1.49 6.79 -19.68
N TYR A 84 0.65 7.79 -19.43
CA TYR A 84 -0.12 7.91 -18.19
C TYR A 84 -1.15 6.78 -18.03
N LEU A 85 -1.88 6.42 -19.10
CA LEU A 85 -2.77 5.25 -19.10
C LEU A 85 -2.01 3.95 -18.82
N GLY A 86 -0.83 3.77 -19.43
CA GLY A 86 0.03 2.61 -19.18
C GLY A 86 0.44 2.52 -17.70
N LEU A 87 0.82 3.64 -17.09
CA LEU A 87 1.15 3.72 -15.66
C LEU A 87 -0.05 3.38 -14.77
N LEU A 88 -1.24 3.90 -15.09
CA LEU A 88 -2.48 3.55 -14.38
C LEU A 88 -2.77 2.04 -14.49
N GLY A 89 -2.57 1.44 -15.66
CA GLY A 89 -2.72 0.00 -15.86
C GLY A 89 -1.75 -0.82 -15.01
N ILE A 90 -0.48 -0.41 -14.93
CA ILE A 90 0.54 -1.05 -14.08
C ILE A 90 0.17 -0.90 -12.60
N ALA A 91 -0.27 0.28 -12.18
CA ALA A 91 -0.73 0.55 -10.81
C ALA A 91 -1.90 -0.37 -10.43
N LEU A 92 -2.90 -0.48 -11.31
CA LEU A 92 -4.07 -1.32 -11.09
C LEU A 92 -3.71 -2.80 -11.05
N ARG A 93 -2.79 -3.26 -11.91
CA ARG A 93 -2.26 -4.63 -11.89
C ARG A 93 -1.58 -4.94 -10.54
N ASN A 94 -0.79 -4.01 -10.02
CA ASN A 94 -0.11 -4.18 -8.74
C ASN A 94 -1.10 -4.26 -7.58
N VAL A 95 -2.10 -3.36 -7.53
CA VAL A 95 -3.18 -3.41 -6.53
C VAL A 95 -3.95 -4.74 -6.60
N TRP A 96 -4.28 -5.20 -7.81
CA TRP A 96 -4.98 -6.47 -7.99
C TRP A 96 -4.15 -7.66 -7.51
N ARG A 97 -2.85 -7.67 -7.86
CA ARG A 97 -1.93 -8.73 -7.42
C ARG A 97 -1.85 -8.80 -5.91
N GLU A 98 -1.67 -7.66 -5.25
CA GLU A 98 -1.61 -7.57 -3.79
C GLU A 98 -2.94 -8.02 -3.16
N HIS A 99 -4.07 -7.59 -3.71
CA HIS A 99 -5.39 -8.02 -3.23
C HIS A 99 -5.60 -9.54 -3.35
N ARG A 100 -5.12 -10.15 -4.45
CA ARG A 100 -5.18 -11.62 -4.62
C ARG A 100 -4.24 -12.33 -3.64
N GLN A 101 -3.02 -11.83 -3.43
CA GLN A 101 -2.06 -12.42 -2.50
C GLN A 101 -2.58 -12.34 -1.05
N LEU A 102 -3.07 -11.18 -0.61
CA LEU A 102 -3.68 -11.03 0.72
C LEU A 102 -4.94 -11.88 0.93
N ARG A 103 -5.69 -12.19 -0.14
CA ARG A 103 -6.83 -13.11 -0.07
C ARG A 103 -6.42 -14.58 -0.03
N ALA A 104 -5.28 -14.93 -0.60
CA ALA A 104 -4.77 -16.30 -0.64
C ALA A 104 -4.16 -16.75 0.70
N ILE A 105 -3.75 -15.80 1.56
CA ILE A 105 -3.13 -16.08 2.86
C ILE A 105 -4.22 -16.45 3.88
N SER A 106 -4.33 -17.76 4.19
CA SER A 106 -5.17 -18.25 5.27
C SER A 106 -4.40 -18.21 6.59
N LEU A 107 -4.81 -17.35 7.53
CA LEU A 107 -4.25 -17.30 8.89
C LEU A 107 -4.65 -18.55 9.69
N THR A 108 -3.82 -19.58 9.65
CA THR A 108 -3.96 -20.80 10.47
C THR A 108 -3.07 -20.69 11.72
N LYS A 109 -3.52 -21.19 12.88
CA LYS A 109 -2.77 -21.09 14.17
C LYS A 109 -1.34 -21.65 14.06
N SER A 110 -1.16 -22.72 13.29
CA SER A 110 0.13 -23.38 13.09
C SER A 110 1.11 -22.61 12.19
N ASN A 111 0.63 -21.61 11.44
CA ASN A 111 1.47 -20.89 10.48
C ASN A 111 1.31 -19.36 10.53
N LEU A 112 0.96 -18.85 11.72
CA LEU A 112 0.68 -17.43 11.94
C LEU A 112 1.91 -16.57 11.65
N ARG A 113 3.10 -17.02 12.08
CA ARG A 113 4.39 -16.33 11.88
C ARG A 113 4.77 -16.22 10.40
N GLU A 114 4.76 -17.32 9.66
CA GLU A 114 5.13 -17.33 8.24
C GLU A 114 4.11 -16.53 7.39
N SER A 115 2.82 -16.63 7.74
CA SER A 115 1.75 -15.86 7.10
C SER A 115 1.93 -14.35 7.32
N LEU A 116 2.23 -13.92 8.55
CA LEU A 116 2.48 -12.52 8.89
C LEU A 116 3.71 -11.97 8.15
N ARG A 117 4.80 -12.75 8.11
CA ARG A 117 6.03 -12.37 7.40
C ARG A 117 5.80 -12.23 5.90
N ALA A 118 5.05 -13.16 5.30
CA ALA A 118 4.69 -13.11 3.88
C ALA A 118 3.82 -11.88 3.54
N VAL A 119 2.86 -11.53 4.41
CA VAL A 119 2.03 -10.31 4.27
C VAL A 119 2.91 -9.05 4.31
N ILE A 120 3.80 -8.94 5.30
CA ILE A 120 4.67 -7.76 5.48
C ILE A 120 5.57 -7.58 4.25
N GLN A 121 6.20 -8.66 3.79
CA GLN A 121 7.09 -8.62 2.64
C GLN A 121 6.36 -8.28 1.32
N SER A 122 5.14 -8.80 1.14
CA SER A 122 4.29 -8.47 -0.02
C SER A 122 3.94 -6.98 -0.03
N HIS A 123 3.48 -6.46 1.13
CA HIS A 123 3.05 -5.07 1.26
C HIS A 123 4.21 -4.08 1.11
N GLU A 124 5.40 -4.39 1.64
CA GLU A 124 6.61 -3.57 1.42
C GLU A 124 7.01 -3.50 -0.06
N THR A 125 6.94 -4.63 -0.77
CA THR A 125 7.22 -4.69 -2.21
C THR A 125 6.20 -3.86 -3.00
N TYR A 126 4.92 -3.96 -2.64
CA TYR A 126 3.86 -3.15 -3.22
C TYR A 126 4.08 -1.65 -2.99
N ARG A 127 4.45 -1.23 -1.76
CA ARG A 127 4.75 0.19 -1.48
C ARG A 127 5.92 0.70 -2.29
N PHE A 128 6.99 -0.08 -2.42
CA PHE A 128 8.13 0.32 -3.24
C PHE A 128 7.72 0.51 -4.69
N ALA A 129 7.00 -0.45 -5.28
CA ALA A 129 6.48 -0.37 -6.63
C ALA A 129 5.53 0.83 -6.83
N MET A 130 4.61 1.06 -5.88
CA MET A 130 3.68 2.18 -5.94
C MET A 130 4.37 3.53 -5.81
N SER A 131 5.45 3.63 -5.01
CA SER A 131 6.27 4.84 -4.93
C SER A 131 6.95 5.16 -6.25
N TRP A 132 7.40 4.13 -6.98
CA TRP A 132 8.03 4.29 -8.28
C TRP A 132 7.00 4.73 -9.32
N VAL A 133 5.83 4.08 -9.35
CA VAL A 133 4.69 4.51 -10.18
C VAL A 133 4.32 5.97 -9.92
N TRP A 134 4.27 6.39 -8.65
CA TRP A 134 3.99 7.79 -8.30
C TRP A 134 5.03 8.77 -8.87
N LYS A 135 6.33 8.47 -8.70
CA LYS A 135 7.42 9.29 -9.25
C LYS A 135 7.35 9.39 -10.77
N VAL A 136 7.09 8.27 -11.45
CA VAL A 136 6.97 8.26 -12.91
C VAL A 136 5.70 8.98 -13.37
N SER A 137 4.60 8.89 -12.63
CA SER A 137 3.36 9.63 -12.94
C SER A 137 3.55 11.14 -12.84
N LEU A 138 4.35 11.63 -11.89
CA LEU A 138 4.69 13.05 -11.78
C LEU A 138 5.51 13.52 -12.99
N GLY A 139 6.46 12.70 -13.45
CA GLY A 139 7.21 12.95 -14.68
C GLY A 139 6.31 12.98 -15.92
N ALA A 140 5.37 12.03 -16.03
CA ALA A 140 4.39 12.00 -17.11
C ALA A 140 3.44 13.23 -17.07
N GLY A 141 3.03 13.68 -15.88
CA GLY A 141 2.25 14.91 -15.71
C GLY A 141 3.01 16.17 -16.13
N PHE A 142 4.32 16.25 -15.85
CA PHE A 142 5.17 17.32 -16.36
C PHE A 142 5.26 17.29 -17.90
N LEU A 143 5.48 16.10 -18.48
CA LEU A 143 5.49 15.92 -19.94
C LEU A 143 4.17 16.33 -20.60
N PHE A 144 3.05 16.07 -19.94
CA PHE A 144 1.73 16.52 -20.42
C PHE A 144 1.65 18.05 -20.50
N GLY A 145 2.16 18.74 -19.47
CA GLY A 145 2.31 20.18 -19.44
C GLY A 145 3.21 20.75 -20.53
N VAL A 146 4.36 20.13 -20.72
CA VAL A 146 5.32 20.47 -21.77
C VAL A 146 4.68 20.29 -23.15
N SER A 147 3.94 19.20 -23.38
CA SER A 147 3.27 18.95 -24.66
C SER A 147 2.21 20.01 -24.98
N LEU A 148 1.44 20.46 -24.00
CA LEU A 148 0.42 21.50 -24.18
C LEU A 148 1.05 22.89 -24.43
N THR A 149 2.14 23.21 -23.73
CA THR A 149 2.83 24.50 -23.87
C THR A 149 3.66 24.59 -25.14
N ALA A 150 4.25 23.48 -25.59
CA ALA A 150 5.04 23.40 -26.82
C ALA A 150 4.22 23.77 -28.06
N ARG A 151 2.93 23.39 -28.11
CA ARG A 151 2.03 23.72 -29.23
C ARG A 151 1.89 25.23 -29.46
N ASN A 152 1.90 26.00 -28.38
CA ASN A 152 1.72 27.45 -28.43
C ASN A 152 3.06 28.22 -28.36
N PHE A 153 4.20 27.54 -28.53
CA PHE A 153 5.52 28.15 -28.46
C PHE A 153 5.68 29.33 -29.44
N ALA A 154 5.21 29.15 -30.68
CA ALA A 154 5.27 30.18 -31.71
C ALA A 154 4.42 31.42 -31.38
N ALA A 155 3.34 31.27 -30.60
CA ALA A 155 2.44 32.36 -30.22
C ALA A 155 2.85 33.07 -28.93
N TYR A 156 3.49 32.37 -27.98
CA TYR A 156 3.82 32.92 -26.66
C TYR A 156 5.21 33.56 -26.58
N GLY A 157 6.14 33.17 -27.44
CA GLY A 157 7.53 33.64 -27.36
C GLY A 157 8.32 32.99 -26.21
N LEU A 158 9.65 33.09 -26.28
CA LEU A 158 10.58 32.32 -25.44
C LEU A 158 10.43 32.61 -23.93
N THR A 159 10.17 33.87 -23.55
CA THR A 159 10.03 34.32 -22.16
C THR A 159 8.76 33.79 -21.49
N LYS A 160 7.60 33.86 -22.15
CA LYS A 160 6.34 33.32 -21.59
C LYS A 160 6.36 31.80 -21.52
N PHE A 161 6.99 31.14 -22.49
CA PHE A 161 7.19 29.70 -22.48
C PHE A 161 8.05 29.24 -21.28
N LEU A 162 9.17 29.91 -21.02
CA LEU A 162 10.02 29.65 -19.85
C LEU A 162 9.28 29.89 -18.52
N LEU A 163 8.48 30.95 -18.44
CA LEU A 163 7.66 31.26 -17.26
C LEU A 163 6.60 30.18 -17.00
N LEU A 164 5.91 29.71 -18.05
CA LEU A 164 4.91 28.65 -17.94
C LEU A 164 5.54 27.32 -17.52
N LEU A 165 6.65 26.92 -18.14
CA LEU A 165 7.38 25.71 -17.77
C LEU A 165 7.93 25.81 -16.35
N GLY A 166 8.56 26.93 -15.99
CA GLY A 166 9.08 27.17 -14.64
C GLY A 166 7.98 27.15 -13.59
N GLY A 167 6.85 27.81 -13.85
CA GLY A 167 5.68 27.79 -12.98
C GLY A 167 5.10 26.39 -12.81
N GLN A 168 5.02 25.61 -13.87
CA GLN A 168 4.56 24.22 -13.80
C GLN A 168 5.52 23.32 -13.01
N LEU A 169 6.82 23.52 -13.18
CA LEU A 169 7.85 22.81 -12.43
C LEU A 169 7.76 23.13 -10.94
N ILE A 170 7.59 24.42 -10.59
CA ILE A 170 7.39 24.87 -9.20
C ILE A 170 6.10 24.28 -8.63
N LEU A 171 4.99 24.30 -9.37
CA LEU A 171 3.71 23.74 -8.91
C LEU A 171 3.83 22.23 -8.64
N ILE A 172 4.45 21.47 -9.53
CA ILE A 172 4.70 20.03 -9.34
C ILE A 172 5.62 19.79 -8.15
N ALA A 173 6.69 20.58 -7.99
CA ALA A 173 7.60 20.47 -6.86
C ALA A 173 6.90 20.80 -5.53
N THR A 174 6.02 21.79 -5.52
CA THR A 174 5.25 22.21 -4.33
C THR A 174 4.23 21.15 -3.95
N LEU A 175 3.51 20.60 -4.94
CA LEU A 175 2.59 19.47 -4.74
C LEU A 175 3.31 18.22 -4.25
N TYR A 176 4.50 17.93 -4.78
CA TYR A 176 5.31 16.81 -4.31
C TYR A 176 5.82 17.04 -2.88
N ALA A 177 6.26 18.25 -2.54
CA ALA A 177 6.68 18.60 -1.20
C ALA A 177 5.50 18.52 -0.20
N LEU A 178 4.32 19.03 -0.58
CA LEU A 178 3.09 18.91 0.19
C LEU A 178 2.68 17.45 0.38
N ALA A 179 2.69 16.65 -0.69
CA ALA A 179 2.40 15.22 -0.61
C ALA A 179 3.42 14.52 0.30
N ARG A 180 4.71 14.81 0.18
CA ARG A 180 5.73 14.24 1.06
C ARG A 180 5.58 14.69 2.51
N TRP A 181 5.16 15.93 2.76
CA TRP A 181 4.93 16.45 4.10
C TRP A 181 3.67 15.83 4.74
N LEU A 182 2.56 15.79 4.00
CA LEU A 182 1.29 15.19 4.44
C LEU A 182 1.40 13.66 4.59
N PHE A 183 1.99 12.96 3.63
CA PHE A 183 2.07 11.49 3.61
C PHE A 183 3.34 10.92 4.25
N GLY A 184 4.42 11.71 4.37
CA GLY A 184 5.65 11.29 5.06
C GLY A 184 5.52 11.25 6.58
N GLN A 185 4.51 11.91 7.14
CA GLN A 185 4.16 11.83 8.57
C GLN A 185 3.26 10.64 8.93
N PHE A 186 2.84 9.82 7.96
CA PHE A 186 2.12 8.58 8.24
C PHE A 186 3.09 7.39 8.11
N PRO A 187 3.86 7.04 9.17
CA PRO A 187 4.36 5.68 9.29
C PRO A 187 3.13 4.77 9.17
N ASP A 188 3.23 3.78 8.30
CA ASP A 188 2.12 2.94 7.89
C ASP A 188 1.69 2.12 9.12
N ALA A 189 0.73 2.67 9.86
CA ALA A 189 0.34 2.20 11.18
C ALA A 189 -0.02 0.71 11.17
N GLN A 190 -0.47 0.23 10.02
CA GLN A 190 -0.84 -1.16 9.81
C GLN A 190 0.40 -2.07 9.65
N THR A 191 1.44 -1.66 8.92
CA THR A 191 2.70 -2.43 8.86
C THR A 191 3.48 -2.34 10.17
N THR A 192 3.46 -1.20 10.85
CA THR A 192 4.08 -1.08 12.19
C THR A 192 3.35 -1.96 13.21
N ALA A 193 2.01 -2.00 13.18
CA ALA A 193 1.23 -2.90 14.04
C ALA A 193 1.50 -4.37 13.71
N LEU A 194 1.60 -4.75 12.44
CA LEU A 194 1.94 -6.11 12.03
C LEU A 194 3.36 -6.53 12.46
N LYS A 195 4.33 -5.61 12.41
CA LYS A 195 5.69 -5.85 12.93
C LYS A 195 5.69 -6.00 14.44
N ALA A 196 4.97 -5.15 15.17
CA ALA A 196 4.81 -5.28 16.62
C ALA A 196 4.15 -6.61 17.01
N HIS A 197 3.12 -7.07 16.28
CA HIS A 197 2.51 -8.39 16.51
C HIS A 197 3.44 -9.55 16.17
N LEU A 198 4.40 -9.37 15.27
CA LEU A 198 5.40 -10.40 14.97
C LEU A 198 6.47 -10.46 16.06
N GLU A 199 6.89 -9.30 16.58
CA GLU A 199 7.83 -9.17 17.69
C GLU A 199 7.25 -9.74 18.99
N GLU A 200 5.99 -9.40 19.34
CA GLU A 200 5.26 -10.01 20.45
C GLU A 200 5.15 -11.55 20.34
N LEU A 201 5.17 -12.09 19.11
CA LEU A 201 5.07 -13.54 18.87
C LEU A 201 6.45 -14.22 18.96
N GLU A 202 7.52 -13.48 18.72
CA GLU A 202 8.91 -13.94 18.93
C GLU A 202 9.32 -13.93 20.41
N GLU A 203 8.65 -13.12 21.25
CA GLU A 203 8.86 -13.10 22.70
C GLU A 203 8.11 -14.22 23.47
N LEU A 204 7.14 -14.87 22.83
CA LEU A 204 6.31 -15.93 23.42
C LEU A 204 6.89 -17.35 23.20
N ASP A 205 7.90 -17.49 22.34
CA ASP A 205 8.72 -18.72 22.14
C ASP A 205 10.00 -18.67 23.00
#